data_AF-A0A2H6B5L0-F1
#
_entry.id   AF-A0A2H6B5L0-F1
#
_cell.length_a   1.000
_cell.length_b   1.000
_cell.length_c   1.000
_cell.angle_alpha   90.00
_cell.angle_beta   90.00
_cell.angle_gamma   90.00
#
_symmetry.space_group_name_H-M   'P 1'
#
loop_
_entity.id
_entity.type
_entity.pdbx_description
1 polymer ?
#
loop_
_entity_poly.entity_id
_entity_poly.type
_entity_poly.pdbx_seq_one_letter_code
_entity_poly.pdbx_strand_id
1 'polypeptide(L)'
;MVPGIGETLRQARMRQRLDIADVEERTKIRAKYLRALENEEFSLLPGPTYVRTFLRTYAEFLGLDARRLVEQYRAEWEPETAAVEQRGTLPPPPEPGRRPPSPPRGPRPLAVAAALAGLLLAVLFVLGLTGEDQSGEESGATSTSGTRATSRGPGGAPPARTRGRRSTTARAVVVLQPAVPTYVCVDRGPGTAITYEGIASSELRFSGPRIRLNLGKTSVTVRVNGRALTIPPGPNPVGYDVVGARVRPLAPAQRPCVARPTGTGSSTQPATGHTASGQGASGSGTNVSAGSP
;
A
#
# COMPACT_ATOMS: atom_id res chain seq x y z
N MET A 1 36.33 24.73 -9.01
CA MET A 1 34.98 24.51 -8.44
C MET A 1 34.73 23.01 -8.44
N VAL A 2 34.46 22.39 -7.29
CA VAL A 2 34.11 20.97 -7.24
C VAL A 2 32.67 20.85 -7.77
N PRO A 3 32.40 20.03 -8.80
CA PRO A 3 31.05 19.87 -9.30
C PRO A 3 30.13 19.30 -8.22
N GLY A 4 28.86 19.72 -8.23
CA GLY A 4 27.83 19.16 -7.34
C GLY A 4 27.63 17.66 -7.56
N ILE A 5 27.02 17.00 -6.57
CA ILE A 5 26.69 15.58 -6.61
C ILE A 5 25.78 15.30 -7.81
N GLY A 6 24.73 16.10 -7.99
CA GLY A 6 23.73 15.89 -9.03
C GLY A 6 24.29 16.03 -10.44
N GLU A 7 25.11 17.07 -10.66
CA GLU A 7 25.79 17.28 -11.93
C GLU A 7 26.77 16.15 -12.23
N THR A 8 27.51 15.68 -11.23
CA THR A 8 28.46 14.55 -11.38
C THR A 8 27.74 13.28 -11.83
N LEU A 9 26.59 12.96 -11.23
CA LEU A 9 25.77 11.81 -11.61
C LEU A 9 25.23 11.96 -13.02
N ARG A 10 24.65 13.12 -13.34
CA ARG A 10 24.04 13.41 -14.64
C ARG A 10 25.06 13.30 -15.77
N GLN A 11 26.23 13.91 -15.60
CA GLN A 11 27.32 13.84 -16.58
C GLN A 11 27.81 12.41 -16.78
N ALA A 12 27.98 11.64 -15.71
CA ALA A 12 28.39 10.25 -15.82
C ALA A 12 27.35 9.38 -16.56
N ARG A 13 26.06 9.56 -16.28
CA ARG A 13 24.99 8.89 -17.03
C ARG A 13 25.00 9.27 -18.51
N MET A 14 25.08 10.57 -18.81
CA MET A 14 25.09 11.08 -20.19
C MET A 14 26.31 10.60 -20.99
N ARG A 15 27.49 10.52 -20.38
CA ARG A 15 28.70 9.94 -21.02
C ARG A 15 28.52 8.49 -21.43
N GLN A 16 27.75 7.73 -20.66
CA GLN A 16 27.40 6.34 -20.97
C GLN A 16 26.18 6.22 -21.89
N ARG A 17 25.58 7.34 -22.32
CA ARG A 17 24.38 7.40 -23.18
C ARG A 17 23.18 6.62 -22.62
N LEU A 18 23.05 6.57 -21.30
CA LEU A 18 21.95 5.89 -20.62
C LEU A 18 20.77 6.85 -20.41
N ASP A 19 19.56 6.41 -20.71
CA ASP A 19 18.36 7.13 -20.28
C ASP A 19 18.04 6.80 -18.81
N ILE A 20 17.30 7.69 -18.16
CA ILE A 20 16.80 7.48 -16.79
C ILE A 20 15.97 6.19 -16.70
N ALA A 21 15.23 5.83 -17.76
CA ALA A 21 14.47 4.58 -17.80
C ALA A 21 15.38 3.34 -17.74
N ASP A 22 16.50 3.34 -18.47
CA ASP A 22 17.48 2.24 -18.45
C ASP A 22 18.12 2.08 -17.07
N VAL A 23 18.43 3.21 -16.42
CA VAL A 23 18.97 3.21 -15.06
C VAL A 23 17.93 2.70 -14.07
N GLU A 24 16.67 3.13 -14.18
CA GLU A 24 15.56 2.64 -13.34
C GLU A 24 15.40 1.13 -13.48
N GLU A 25 15.45 0.60 -14.70
CA GLU A 25 15.33 -0.83 -14.94
C GLU A 25 16.49 -1.62 -14.32
N ARG A 26 17.73 -1.14 -14.44
CA ARG A 26 18.91 -1.87 -13.97
C ARG A 26 19.16 -1.73 -12.47
N THR A 27 18.91 -0.55 -11.90
CA THR A 27 19.15 -0.28 -10.46
C THR A 27 17.92 -0.55 -9.58
N LYS A 28 16.73 -0.66 -10.19
CA LYS A 28 15.43 -0.74 -9.50
C LYS A 28 15.10 0.49 -8.65
N ILE A 29 15.82 1.59 -8.84
CA ILE A 29 15.51 2.88 -8.23
C ILE A 29 14.55 3.61 -9.16
N ARG A 30 13.39 4.03 -8.64
CA ARG A 30 12.38 4.69 -9.47
C ARG A 30 12.93 5.93 -10.16
N ALA A 31 12.53 6.18 -11.42
CA ALA A 31 13.00 7.30 -12.24
C ALA A 31 12.87 8.66 -11.54
N LYS A 32 11.77 8.87 -10.81
CA LYS A 32 11.56 10.12 -10.05
C LYS A 32 12.64 10.37 -8.99
N TYR A 33 13.20 9.32 -8.38
CA TYR A 33 14.25 9.45 -7.37
C TYR A 33 15.62 9.63 -8.03
N LEU A 34 15.87 9.01 -9.18
CA LEU A 34 17.09 9.24 -9.96
C LEU A 34 17.17 10.70 -10.44
N ARG A 35 16.06 11.26 -10.95
CA ARG A 35 15.99 12.68 -11.31
C ARG A 35 16.18 13.59 -10.10
N ALA A 36 15.58 13.26 -8.97
CA ALA A 36 15.78 14.02 -7.74
C ALA A 36 17.25 14.00 -7.27
N LEU A 37 17.97 12.88 -7.42
CA LEU A 37 19.41 12.84 -7.14
C LEU A 37 20.22 13.69 -8.12
N GLU A 38 19.90 13.67 -9.42
CA GLU A 38 20.57 14.50 -10.44
C GLU A 38 20.31 16.00 -10.28
N ASN A 39 19.16 16.37 -9.72
CA ASN A 39 18.79 17.76 -9.43
C ASN A 39 19.10 18.20 -7.99
N GLU A 40 19.69 17.32 -7.17
CA GLU A 40 19.94 17.56 -5.73
C GLU A 40 18.68 17.90 -4.92
N GLU A 41 17.51 17.47 -5.39
CA GLU A 41 16.21 17.62 -4.75
C GLU A 41 16.00 16.53 -3.68
N PHE A 42 16.93 16.45 -2.71
CA PHE A 42 16.99 15.35 -1.74
C PHE A 42 15.74 15.22 -0.86
N SER A 43 14.99 16.32 -0.68
CA SER A 43 13.73 16.37 0.07
C SER A 43 12.60 15.55 -0.57
N LEU A 44 12.69 15.22 -1.86
CA LEU A 44 11.72 14.37 -2.55
C LEU A 44 11.93 12.87 -2.29
N LEU A 45 13.09 12.50 -1.72
CA LEU A 45 13.38 11.11 -1.37
C LEU A 45 12.70 10.73 -0.04
N PRO A 46 12.42 9.44 0.21
CA PRO A 46 11.66 9.00 1.40
C PRO A 46 12.34 9.26 2.75
N GLY A 47 13.60 9.73 2.76
CA GLY A 47 14.37 10.07 3.95
C GLY A 47 15.88 9.97 3.72
N PRO A 48 16.71 10.52 4.63
CA PRO A 48 18.17 10.62 4.49
C PRO A 48 18.87 9.28 4.27
N THR A 49 18.43 8.22 4.97
CA THR A 49 18.94 6.87 4.75
C THR A 49 18.73 6.38 3.33
N TYR A 50 17.57 6.67 2.72
CA TYR A 50 17.29 6.30 1.33
C TYR A 50 18.14 7.12 0.35
N VAL A 51 18.39 8.40 0.65
CA VAL A 51 19.31 9.22 -0.15
C VAL A 51 20.68 8.57 -0.21
N ARG A 52 21.26 8.21 0.94
CA ARG A 52 22.59 7.55 0.99
C ARG A 52 22.62 6.22 0.25
N THR A 53 21.59 5.39 0.42
CA THR A 53 21.51 4.09 -0.28
C THR A 53 21.37 4.26 -1.78
N PHE A 54 20.44 5.11 -2.25
CA PHE A 54 20.21 5.31 -3.68
C PHE A 54 21.38 6.03 -4.35
N LEU A 55 21.98 7.02 -3.67
CA LEU A 55 23.18 7.69 -4.13
C LEU A 55 24.34 6.70 -4.30
N ARG A 56 24.53 5.80 -3.32
CA ARG A 56 25.55 4.75 -3.42
C ARG A 56 25.31 3.83 -4.61
N THR A 57 24.12 3.24 -4.69
CA THR A 57 23.78 2.30 -5.76
C THR A 57 23.89 2.95 -7.15
N TYR A 58 23.47 4.21 -7.27
CA TYR A 58 23.53 4.91 -8.56
C TYR A 58 24.98 5.28 -8.94
N ALA A 59 25.78 5.74 -7.98
CA ALA A 59 27.20 6.01 -8.19
C ALA A 59 27.98 4.74 -8.58
N GLU A 60 27.77 3.63 -7.87
CA GLU A 60 28.38 2.33 -8.19
C GLU A 60 28.00 1.87 -9.59
N PHE A 61 26.71 2.00 -9.94
CA PHE A 61 26.21 1.67 -11.27
C PHE A 61 26.87 2.49 -12.39
N LEU A 62 27.14 3.78 -12.13
CA LEU A 62 27.83 4.68 -13.07
C LEU A 62 29.36 4.56 -13.03
N GLY A 63 29.92 3.67 -12.20
CA GLY A 63 31.37 3.52 -12.03
C GLY A 63 32.04 4.72 -11.35
N LEU A 64 31.30 5.45 -10.51
CA LEU A 64 31.79 6.59 -9.72
C LEU A 64 32.21 6.15 -8.32
N ASP A 65 33.00 6.99 -7.64
CA ASP A 65 33.32 6.80 -6.22
C ASP A 65 32.10 7.13 -5.35
N ALA A 66 31.34 6.09 -5.05
CA ALA A 66 30.14 6.17 -4.23
C ALA A 66 30.43 6.64 -2.79
N ARG A 67 31.59 6.28 -2.24
CA ARG A 67 31.96 6.66 -0.87
C ARG A 67 32.13 8.17 -0.80
N ARG A 68 32.89 8.75 -1.73
CA ARG A 68 33.11 10.19 -1.81
C ARG A 68 31.81 10.97 -1.96
N LEU A 69 30.91 10.54 -2.85
CA LEU A 69 29.62 11.23 -3.07
C LEU A 69 28.71 11.16 -1.83
N VAL A 70 28.69 10.04 -1.12
CA VAL A 70 27.91 9.90 0.13
C VAL A 70 28.50 10.76 1.26
N GLU A 71 29.83 10.85 1.36
CA GLU A 71 30.51 11.72 2.33
C GLU A 71 30.22 13.20 2.04
N GLN A 72 30.25 13.60 0.77
CA GLN A 72 29.85 14.94 0.33
C GLN A 72 28.39 15.24 0.70
N TYR A 73 27.47 14.31 0.42
CA TYR A 73 26.06 14.46 0.78
C TYR A 73 25.88 14.67 2.29
N ARG A 74 26.60 13.88 3.11
CA ARG A 74 26.54 14.01 4.57
C ARG A 74 27.02 15.38 5.03
N ALA A 75 28.16 15.83 4.53
CA ALA A 75 28.75 17.11 4.94
C ALA A 75 27.85 18.31 4.61
N GLU A 76 27.17 18.28 3.47
CA GLU A 76 26.40 19.42 2.94
C GLU A 76 24.92 19.39 3.37
N TRP A 77 24.29 18.21 3.52
CA TRP A 77 22.84 18.08 3.78
C TRP A 77 22.47 17.36 5.08
N GLU A 78 23.40 16.68 5.75
CA GLU A 78 23.18 16.10 7.08
C GLU A 78 24.08 16.83 8.10
N PRO A 79 23.75 18.08 8.50
CA PRO A 79 24.53 18.78 9.52
C PRO A 79 24.60 17.95 10.80
N GLU A 80 25.74 18.06 11.50
CA GLU A 80 26.17 17.24 12.63
C GLU A 80 25.33 17.45 13.92
N THR A 81 24.01 17.50 13.80
CA THR A 81 23.07 17.40 14.92
C THR A 81 22.56 15.97 15.13
N ALA A 82 22.92 15.03 14.26
CA ALA A 82 22.59 13.61 14.38
C ALA A 82 23.72 12.74 14.97
N ALA A 83 24.86 13.32 15.37
CA ALA A 83 26.00 12.56 15.91
C ALA A 83 25.93 12.27 17.42
N VAL A 84 24.90 12.73 18.14
CA VAL A 84 24.83 12.57 19.62
C VAL A 84 23.95 11.39 20.09
N GLU A 85 23.13 10.76 19.24
CA GLU A 85 22.22 9.67 19.70
C GLU A 85 22.59 8.26 19.21
N GLN A 86 23.82 8.03 18.74
CA GLN A 86 24.38 6.68 18.54
C GLN A 86 25.79 6.53 19.11
N ARG A 87 26.03 7.14 20.28
CA ARG A 87 26.88 6.54 21.32
C ARG A 87 26.00 6.08 22.48
N GLY A 88 24.92 5.36 22.15
CA GLY A 88 24.20 4.56 23.13
C GLY A 88 25.09 3.39 23.51
N THR A 89 25.52 3.37 24.76
CA THR A 89 26.09 2.22 25.49
C THR A 89 25.63 0.91 24.88
N LEU A 90 26.56 0.17 24.27
CA LEU A 90 26.34 -1.22 23.93
C LEU A 90 25.92 -1.92 25.24
N PRO A 91 24.78 -2.62 25.32
CA PRO A 91 24.58 -3.52 26.45
C PRO A 91 25.78 -4.49 26.48
N PRO A 92 26.33 -4.78 27.67
CA PRO A 92 27.48 -5.67 27.76
C PRO A 92 27.18 -6.99 27.05
N PRO A 93 28.18 -7.61 26.41
CA PRO A 93 27.99 -8.92 25.78
C PRO A 93 27.37 -9.87 26.79
N PRO A 94 26.34 -10.66 26.41
CA PRO A 94 25.69 -11.56 27.35
C PRO A 94 26.75 -12.51 27.91
N GLU A 95 26.93 -12.46 29.24
CA GLU A 95 27.78 -13.42 29.93
C GLU A 95 27.32 -14.85 29.58
N PRO A 96 28.24 -15.81 29.43
CA PRO A 96 27.89 -17.22 29.28
C PRO A 96 27.35 -17.75 30.63
N GLY A 97 26.11 -17.37 30.96
CA GLY A 97 25.46 -17.64 32.23
C GLY A 97 24.04 -18.15 32.02
N ARG A 98 23.90 -19.48 32.09
CA ARG A 98 22.66 -20.27 32.23
C ARG A 98 21.54 -19.98 31.22
N ARG A 99 21.56 -20.74 30.13
CA ARG A 99 20.36 -20.98 29.31
C ARG A 99 19.23 -21.49 30.21
N PRO A 100 18.01 -20.91 30.17
CA PRO A 100 16.84 -21.56 30.75
C PRO A 100 16.61 -22.90 30.04
N PRO A 101 16.17 -23.96 30.75
CA PRO A 101 15.91 -25.25 30.14
C PRO A 101 14.88 -25.07 29.03
N SER A 102 15.23 -25.56 27.84
CA SER A 102 14.31 -25.60 26.70
C SER A 102 13.13 -26.51 27.05
N PRO A 103 11.87 -26.15 26.76
CA PRO A 103 10.76 -27.09 26.91
C PRO A 103 10.99 -28.30 26.00
N PRO A 104 10.60 -29.52 26.44
CA PRO A 104 10.83 -30.72 25.65
C PRO A 104 10.14 -30.60 24.30
N ARG A 105 10.90 -30.83 23.23
CA ARG A 105 10.37 -30.95 21.88
C ARG A 105 9.51 -32.21 21.84
N GLY A 106 8.19 -32.03 21.79
CA GLY A 106 7.26 -33.12 21.49
C GLY A 106 7.59 -33.78 20.14
N PRO A 107 7.24 -35.06 19.96
CA PRO A 107 7.61 -35.80 18.75
C PRO A 107 7.00 -35.13 17.51
N ARG A 108 7.83 -35.00 16.48
CA ARG A 108 7.49 -34.40 15.18
C ARG A 108 6.27 -35.13 14.58
N PRO A 109 5.28 -34.41 14.00
CA PRO A 109 3.99 -34.97 13.57
C PRO A 109 4.07 -35.93 12.37
N LEU A 110 5.27 -36.30 11.91
CA LEU A 110 5.45 -37.34 10.88
C LEU A 110 5.48 -38.77 11.43
N ALA A 111 5.84 -38.98 12.70
CA ALA A 111 5.93 -40.33 13.28
C ALA A 111 4.57 -40.91 13.69
N VAL A 112 3.63 -40.07 14.10
CA VAL A 112 2.27 -40.48 14.52
C VAL A 112 1.43 -40.92 13.31
N ALA A 113 1.59 -40.26 12.15
CA ALA A 113 0.89 -40.62 10.93
C ALA A 113 1.31 -42.00 10.38
N ALA A 114 2.59 -42.35 10.47
CA ALA A 114 3.09 -43.66 10.04
C ALA A 114 2.63 -44.80 10.96
N ALA A 115 2.55 -44.56 12.27
CA ALA A 115 2.05 -45.55 13.23
C ALA A 115 0.55 -45.81 13.05
N LEU A 116 -0.27 -44.78 12.79
CA LEU A 116 -1.70 -44.94 12.54
C LEU A 116 -1.99 -45.62 11.20
N ALA A 117 -1.22 -45.31 10.15
CA ALA A 117 -1.34 -45.98 8.85
C ALA A 117 -0.93 -47.46 8.92
N GLY A 118 0.15 -47.77 9.67
CA GLY A 118 0.57 -49.15 9.92
C GLY A 118 -0.44 -49.95 10.75
N LEU A 119 -1.04 -49.33 11.78
CA LEU A 119 -2.10 -49.95 12.58
C LEU A 119 -3.36 -50.21 11.75
N LEU A 120 -3.77 -49.28 10.89
CA LEU A 120 -4.93 -49.44 10.00
C LEU A 120 -4.70 -50.60 9.01
N LEU A 121 -3.50 -50.70 8.42
CA LEU A 121 -3.11 -51.81 7.54
C LEU A 121 -3.08 -53.15 8.28
N ALA A 122 -2.58 -53.19 9.51
CA ALA A 122 -2.58 -54.39 10.33
C ALA A 122 -3.99 -54.84 10.71
N VAL A 123 -4.89 -53.90 11.05
CA VAL A 123 -6.30 -54.19 11.35
C VAL A 123 -7.05 -54.69 10.11
N LEU A 124 -6.82 -54.08 8.95
CA LEU A 124 -7.39 -54.56 7.67
C LEU A 124 -6.85 -55.93 7.25
N PHE A 125 -5.58 -56.23 7.56
CA PHE A 125 -4.97 -57.54 7.30
C PHE A 125 -5.54 -58.63 8.23
N VAL A 126 -5.82 -58.30 9.49
CA VAL A 126 -6.47 -59.21 10.44
C VAL A 126 -7.94 -59.43 10.08
N LEU A 127 -8.67 -58.37 9.71
CA LEU A 127 -10.07 -58.47 9.25
C LEU A 127 -10.20 -59.15 7.88
N GLY A 128 -9.16 -59.10 7.04
CA GLY A 128 -9.12 -59.78 5.75
C GLY A 128 -8.78 -61.27 5.81
N LEU A 129 -8.27 -61.77 6.94
CA LEU A 129 -7.93 -63.18 7.13
C LEU A 129 -8.95 -63.95 8.01
N THR A 130 -9.95 -63.28 8.56
CA THR A 130 -11.06 -63.91 9.28
C THR A 130 -12.39 -63.31 8.84
N GLY A 131 -12.96 -63.84 7.77
CA GLY A 131 -14.23 -63.32 7.24
C GLY A 131 -14.73 -64.13 6.06
N GLU A 132 -14.96 -65.41 6.32
CA GLU A 132 -15.63 -66.39 5.46
C GLU A 132 -17.07 -65.95 5.12
N ASP A 133 -17.51 -66.41 3.97
CA ASP A 133 -18.66 -66.00 3.17
C ASP A 133 -20.01 -65.92 3.89
N GLN A 134 -20.80 -64.90 3.52
CA GLN A 134 -22.24 -65.10 3.30
C GLN A 134 -22.78 -64.09 2.28
N SER A 135 -22.89 -64.62 1.05
CA SER A 135 -23.79 -64.18 0.00
C SER A 135 -25.21 -63.96 0.52
N GLY A 136 -25.82 -62.84 0.13
CA GLY A 136 -27.22 -62.55 0.38
C GLY A 136 -27.70 -61.49 -0.60
N GLU A 137 -28.06 -61.94 -1.80
CA GLU A 137 -28.90 -61.24 -2.77
C GLU A 137 -30.24 -60.81 -2.17
N GLU A 138 -30.77 -59.70 -2.67
CA GLU A 138 -32.19 -59.38 -2.96
C GLU A 138 -32.25 -57.85 -3.18
N SER A 139 -32.24 -57.31 -4.40
CA SER A 139 -33.25 -57.38 -5.46
C SER A 139 -34.68 -57.19 -4.96
N GLY A 140 -35.21 -55.97 -5.15
CA GLY A 140 -36.56 -55.58 -4.79
C GLY A 140 -37.00 -54.35 -5.56
N ALA A 141 -37.33 -54.55 -6.83
CA ALA A 141 -37.96 -53.62 -7.75
C ALA A 141 -39.34 -53.16 -7.21
N THR A 142 -39.80 -51.91 -7.39
CA THR A 142 -40.61 -51.42 -8.55
C THR A 142 -41.87 -50.71 -8.03
N SER A 143 -42.38 -49.77 -8.85
CA SER A 143 -43.72 -49.16 -8.86
C SER A 143 -43.95 -47.95 -7.95
N THR A 144 -44.68 -46.89 -8.32
CA THR A 144 -45.39 -46.54 -9.55
C THR A 144 -45.75 -45.05 -9.50
N SER A 145 -45.78 -44.46 -10.68
CA SER A 145 -46.29 -43.14 -11.05
C SER A 145 -47.65 -42.78 -10.42
N GLY A 146 -47.82 -41.50 -10.06
CA GLY A 146 -49.10 -40.97 -9.60
C GLY A 146 -49.22 -39.47 -9.85
N THR A 147 -49.48 -39.10 -11.09
CA THR A 147 -49.95 -37.78 -11.49
C THR A 147 -51.25 -37.43 -10.77
N ARG A 148 -51.32 -36.26 -10.11
CA ARG A 148 -52.56 -35.46 -10.13
C ARG A 148 -52.31 -33.98 -9.89
N ALA A 149 -52.57 -33.21 -10.95
CA ALA A 149 -52.85 -31.78 -10.87
C ALA A 149 -54.29 -31.56 -10.37
N THR A 150 -54.47 -30.60 -9.45
CA THR A 150 -55.74 -29.97 -9.09
C THR A 150 -55.43 -28.48 -8.88
N SER A 151 -55.77 -27.65 -9.86
CA SER A 151 -57.02 -26.88 -9.97
C SER A 151 -56.99 -25.57 -9.17
N ARG A 152 -57.09 -24.48 -9.93
CA ARG A 152 -57.20 -23.07 -9.56
C ARG A 152 -58.21 -22.78 -8.44
N GLY A 153 -57.90 -21.75 -7.66
CA GLY A 153 -58.88 -20.89 -6.99
C GLY A 153 -58.30 -19.46 -6.85
N PRO A 154 -58.98 -18.41 -7.37
CA PRO A 154 -58.55 -17.02 -7.25
C PRO A 154 -59.15 -16.38 -5.98
N GLY A 155 -58.35 -15.59 -5.27
CA GLY A 155 -58.84 -14.86 -4.10
C GLY A 155 -57.87 -13.74 -3.74
N GLY A 156 -58.23 -12.52 -4.10
CA GLY A 156 -57.44 -11.32 -3.84
C GLY A 156 -57.35 -10.96 -2.36
N ALA A 157 -56.21 -10.42 -1.97
CA ALA A 157 -55.97 -9.63 -0.76
C ALA A 157 -54.67 -8.82 -0.96
N PRO A 158 -54.49 -7.66 -0.30
CA PRO A 158 -54.16 -6.36 -0.91
C PRO A 158 -52.67 -6.17 -1.24
N PRO A 159 -52.27 -5.09 -1.95
CA PRO A 159 -50.86 -4.83 -2.19
C PRO A 159 -50.17 -4.71 -0.84
N ALA A 160 -49.28 -5.65 -0.54
CA ALA A 160 -48.29 -5.49 0.49
C ALA A 160 -47.58 -4.18 0.16
N ARG A 161 -47.95 -3.13 0.91
CA ARG A 161 -47.23 -1.86 0.93
C ARG A 161 -45.77 -2.24 1.03
N THR A 162 -45.05 -2.09 -0.07
CA THR A 162 -43.60 -2.04 -0.07
C THR A 162 -43.31 -0.82 0.80
N ARG A 163 -43.22 -1.03 2.11
CA ARG A 163 -42.59 -0.08 3.01
C ARG A 163 -41.21 0.04 2.41
N GLY A 164 -41.02 1.11 1.65
CA GLY A 164 -39.71 1.56 1.25
C GLY A 164 -38.97 1.73 2.55
N ARG A 165 -38.26 0.66 2.95
CA ARG A 165 -37.24 0.73 3.97
C ARG A 165 -36.21 1.61 3.31
N ARG A 166 -36.37 2.93 3.51
CA ARG A 166 -35.29 3.90 3.34
C ARG A 166 -34.19 3.35 4.22
N SER A 167 -33.33 2.55 3.60
CA SER A 167 -32.11 2.07 4.19
C SER A 167 -31.33 3.34 4.45
N THR A 168 -31.42 3.85 5.66
CA THR A 168 -30.52 4.89 6.13
C THR A 168 -29.15 4.25 6.05
N THR A 169 -28.45 4.44 4.93
CA THR A 169 -27.15 3.83 4.70
C THR A 169 -26.26 4.35 5.81
N ALA A 170 -25.93 3.47 6.77
CA ALA A 170 -25.15 3.83 7.93
C ALA A 170 -23.87 4.54 7.45
N ARG A 171 -23.65 5.78 7.92
CA ARG A 171 -22.50 6.58 7.49
C ARG A 171 -21.23 5.96 8.07
N ALA A 172 -20.24 5.77 7.20
CA ALA A 172 -18.88 5.51 7.62
C ALA A 172 -18.19 6.84 7.98
N VAL A 173 -17.38 6.79 9.03
CA VAL A 173 -16.43 7.83 9.42
C VAL A 173 -15.07 7.16 9.48
N VAL A 174 -14.14 7.59 8.63
CA VAL A 174 -12.77 7.08 8.59
C VAL A 174 -11.84 8.18 9.07
N VAL A 175 -11.03 7.90 10.08
CA VAL A 175 -9.96 8.77 10.56
C VAL A 175 -8.63 8.07 10.28
N LEU A 176 -7.72 8.77 9.62
CA LEU A 176 -6.37 8.32 9.29
C LEU A 176 -5.37 9.15 10.10
N GLN A 177 -4.49 8.51 10.85
CA GLN A 177 -3.39 9.13 11.58
C GLN A 177 -2.06 8.55 11.07
N PRO A 178 -1.40 9.21 10.12
CA PRO A 178 -0.11 8.76 9.60
C PRO A 178 0.98 8.88 10.68
N ALA A 179 1.75 7.81 10.90
CA ALA A 179 2.96 7.88 11.73
C ALA A 179 4.16 8.45 10.95
N VAL A 180 4.10 8.37 9.62
CA VAL A 180 5.07 8.92 8.66
C VAL A 180 4.31 9.48 7.45
N PRO A 181 4.87 10.44 6.70
CA PRO A 181 4.29 10.90 5.46
C PRO A 181 3.99 9.72 4.52
N THR A 182 2.71 9.56 4.17
CA THR A 182 2.21 8.44 3.37
C THR A 182 1.25 8.94 2.30
N TYR A 183 1.33 8.35 1.11
CA TYR A 183 0.37 8.64 0.06
C TYR A 183 -1.01 8.10 0.45
N VAL A 184 -2.03 8.93 0.30
CA VAL A 184 -3.44 8.60 0.55
C VAL A 184 -4.24 9.03 -0.67
N CYS A 185 -5.04 8.10 -1.20
CA CYS A 185 -6.07 8.43 -2.19
C CYS A 185 -7.43 7.90 -1.74
N VAL A 186 -8.47 8.73 -1.87
CA VAL A 186 -9.82 8.46 -1.39
C VAL A 186 -10.85 8.78 -2.46
N ASP A 187 -11.77 7.85 -2.71
CA ASP A 187 -12.98 8.05 -3.52
C ASP A 187 -14.23 7.59 -2.75
N ARG A 188 -15.44 7.86 -3.28
CA ARG A 188 -16.71 7.43 -2.65
C ARG A 188 -17.31 6.17 -3.27
N GLY A 189 -16.63 5.56 -4.23
CA GLY A 189 -17.15 4.51 -5.08
C GLY A 189 -16.27 4.27 -6.30
N PRO A 190 -16.27 3.05 -6.87
CA PRO A 190 -15.54 2.76 -8.11
C PRO A 190 -15.93 3.74 -9.23
N GLY A 191 -14.95 4.42 -9.83
CA GLY A 191 -15.18 5.37 -10.92
C GLY A 191 -15.80 6.72 -10.49
N THR A 192 -15.95 6.98 -9.20
CA THR A 192 -16.38 8.29 -8.70
C THR A 192 -15.20 9.26 -8.65
N ALA A 193 -15.49 10.56 -8.58
CA ALA A 193 -14.47 11.58 -8.44
C ALA A 193 -13.61 11.35 -7.17
N ILE A 194 -12.31 11.60 -7.32
CA ILE A 194 -11.37 11.54 -6.22
C ILE A 194 -11.71 12.64 -5.22
N THR A 195 -11.92 12.25 -3.96
CA THR A 195 -12.22 13.17 -2.85
C THR A 195 -10.95 13.72 -2.23
N TYR A 196 -9.88 12.95 -2.25
CA TYR A 196 -8.55 13.36 -1.80
C TYR A 196 -7.48 12.54 -2.51
N GLU A 197 -6.39 13.19 -2.90
CA GLU A 197 -5.17 12.56 -3.38
C GLU A 197 -3.97 13.39 -2.94
N GLY A 198 -3.00 12.76 -2.29
CA GLY A 198 -1.80 13.47 -1.83
C GLY A 198 -1.02 12.71 -0.78
N ILE A 199 0.03 13.34 -0.27
CA ILE A 199 0.82 12.84 0.86
C ILE A 199 0.24 13.43 2.14
N ALA A 200 -0.18 12.57 3.06
CA ALA A 200 -0.68 12.97 4.37
C ALA A 200 0.42 12.83 5.43
N SER A 201 0.70 13.92 6.14
CA SER A 201 1.58 13.97 7.33
C SER A 201 0.82 14.28 8.62
N SER A 202 -0.46 14.62 8.53
CA SER A 202 -1.35 14.94 9.65
C SER A 202 -2.63 14.11 9.58
N GLU A 203 -3.47 14.23 10.61
CA GLU A 203 -4.74 13.51 10.67
C GLU A 203 -5.67 13.93 9.51
N LEU A 204 -6.27 12.94 8.85
CA LEU A 204 -7.32 13.13 7.85
C LEU A 204 -8.60 12.44 8.28
N ARG A 205 -9.74 13.11 8.06
CA ARG A 205 -11.07 12.59 8.40
C ARG A 205 -12.01 12.63 7.21
N PHE A 206 -12.63 11.49 6.92
CA PHE A 206 -13.60 11.32 5.84
C PHE A 206 -14.92 10.79 6.39
N SER A 207 -16.04 11.26 5.86
CA SER A 207 -17.36 10.70 6.16
C SER A 207 -18.23 10.57 4.92
N GLY A 208 -19.02 9.51 4.87
CA GLY A 208 -19.97 9.28 3.78
C GLY A 208 -20.65 7.92 3.86
N PRO A 209 -21.58 7.62 2.94
CA PRO A 209 -22.24 6.31 2.86
C PRO A 209 -21.26 5.19 2.45
N ARG A 210 -20.20 5.54 1.71
CA ARG A 210 -19.11 4.66 1.28
C ARG A 210 -17.82 5.46 1.14
N ILE A 211 -16.72 4.87 1.57
CA ILE A 211 -15.37 5.46 1.48
C ILE A 211 -14.44 4.34 1.01
N ARG A 212 -13.76 4.55 -0.11
CA ARG A 212 -12.66 3.68 -0.54
C ARG A 212 -11.36 4.44 -0.38
N LEU A 213 -10.36 3.78 0.17
CA LEU A 213 -9.05 4.37 0.40
C LEU A 213 -7.94 3.48 -0.16
N ASN A 214 -6.87 4.11 -0.63
CA ASN A 214 -5.60 3.51 -1.01
C ASN A 214 -4.48 4.19 -0.20
N LEU A 215 -3.66 3.41 0.48
CA LEU A 215 -2.60 3.86 1.37
C LEU A 215 -1.27 3.35 0.85
N GLY A 216 -0.31 4.26 0.65
CA GLY A 216 1.00 3.93 0.08
C GLY A 216 1.93 3.17 1.03
N LYS A 217 1.76 3.36 2.35
CA LYS A 217 2.48 2.65 3.42
C LYS A 217 1.48 2.21 4.49
N THR A 218 1.77 1.11 5.19
CA THR A 218 0.90 0.57 6.25
C THR A 218 1.17 1.20 7.63
N SER A 219 2.16 2.08 7.75
CA SER A 219 2.47 2.85 8.97
C SER A 219 1.47 4.00 9.21
N VAL A 220 0.19 3.65 9.27
CA VAL A 220 -0.93 4.57 9.48
C VAL A 220 -1.95 3.91 10.40
N THR A 221 -2.36 4.61 11.44
CA THR A 221 -3.47 4.18 12.28
C THR A 221 -4.77 4.56 11.58
N VAL A 222 -5.62 3.58 11.31
CA VAL A 222 -6.92 3.80 10.68
C VAL A 222 -8.01 3.47 11.68
N ARG A 223 -8.94 4.39 11.89
CA ARG A 223 -10.13 4.19 12.72
C ARG A 223 -11.39 4.32 11.88
N VAL A 224 -12.26 3.32 11.94
CA VAL A 224 -13.57 3.32 11.27
C VAL A 224 -14.66 3.36 12.34
N ASN A 225 -15.45 4.44 12.34
CA ASN A 225 -16.46 4.72 13.37
C ASN A 225 -15.90 4.59 14.80
N GLY A 226 -14.66 5.05 15.00
CA GLY A 226 -13.95 5.00 16.29
C GLY A 226 -13.19 3.70 16.57
N ARG A 227 -13.47 2.60 15.85
CA ARG A 227 -12.77 1.31 16.03
C ARG A 227 -11.50 1.26 15.19
N ALA A 228 -10.38 0.89 15.80
CA ALA A 228 -9.11 0.69 15.09
C ALA A 228 -9.23 -0.47 14.09
N LEU A 229 -8.78 -0.24 12.86
CA LEU A 229 -8.64 -1.23 11.80
C LEU A 229 -7.22 -1.82 11.86
N THR A 230 -7.12 -3.13 12.04
CA THR A 230 -5.84 -3.84 11.96
C THR A 230 -5.37 -3.88 10.50
N ILE A 231 -4.25 -3.21 10.22
CA ILE A 231 -3.60 -3.23 8.92
C ILE A 231 -2.39 -4.18 9.01
N PRO A 232 -2.25 -5.16 8.10
CA PRO A 232 -1.07 -6.00 8.06
C PRO A 232 0.19 -5.14 7.91
N PRO A 233 1.24 -5.36 8.72
CA PRO A 233 2.48 -4.62 8.56
C PRO A 233 3.13 -5.02 7.22
N GLY A 234 3.62 -4.05 6.46
CA GLY A 234 4.36 -4.32 5.24
C GLY A 234 4.71 -3.08 4.43
N PRO A 235 5.67 -3.21 3.50
CA PRO A 235 6.07 -2.09 2.63
C PRO A 235 5.05 -1.83 1.50
N ASN A 236 4.08 -2.73 1.33
CA ASN A 236 3.17 -2.73 0.18
C ASN A 236 1.97 -1.81 0.41
N PRO A 237 1.50 -1.09 -0.63
CA PRO A 237 0.26 -0.35 -0.55
C PRO A 237 -0.91 -1.26 -0.22
N VAL A 238 -1.85 -0.76 0.57
CA VAL A 238 -3.08 -1.45 0.95
C VAL A 238 -4.28 -0.57 0.62
N GLY A 239 -5.41 -1.19 0.30
CA GLY A 239 -6.64 -0.47 0.05
C GLY A 239 -7.81 -1.11 0.74
N TYR A 240 -8.80 -0.28 1.11
CA TYR A 240 -9.98 -0.72 1.83
C TYR A 240 -11.23 -0.04 1.26
N ASP A 241 -12.33 -0.79 1.26
CA ASP A 241 -13.67 -0.35 0.92
C ASP A 241 -14.51 -0.39 2.19
N VAL A 242 -15.01 0.77 2.60
CA VAL A 242 -15.70 1.00 3.87
C VAL A 242 -17.14 1.42 3.61
N VAL A 243 -18.09 0.65 4.13
CA VAL A 243 -19.54 0.92 4.03
C VAL A 243 -20.17 0.73 5.42
N GLY A 244 -20.58 1.84 6.04
CA GLY A 244 -20.96 1.84 7.45
C GLY A 244 -19.82 1.35 8.35
N ALA A 245 -20.02 0.23 9.05
CA ALA A 245 -18.99 -0.42 9.87
C ALA A 245 -18.25 -1.56 9.15
N ARG A 246 -18.66 -1.93 7.94
CA ARG A 246 -18.04 -3.03 7.18
C ARG A 246 -16.79 -2.50 6.49
N VAL A 247 -15.68 -3.23 6.64
CA VAL A 247 -14.41 -2.94 5.99
C VAL A 247 -14.00 -4.16 5.18
N ARG A 248 -13.71 -3.97 3.90
CA ARG A 248 -13.25 -5.04 3.00
C ARG A 248 -11.93 -4.61 2.34
N PRO A 249 -10.89 -5.46 2.31
CA PRO A 249 -9.67 -5.16 1.57
C PRO A 249 -9.94 -5.08 0.06
N LEU A 250 -9.22 -4.19 -0.63
CA LEU A 250 -9.29 -4.02 -2.07
C LEU A 250 -8.04 -4.60 -2.74
N ALA A 251 -8.25 -5.41 -3.78
CA ALA A 251 -7.19 -5.85 -4.68
C ALA A 251 -6.56 -4.63 -5.40
N PRO A 252 -5.27 -4.65 -5.77
CA PRO A 252 -4.58 -3.52 -6.39
C PRO A 252 -5.37 -2.84 -7.51
N ALA A 253 -5.92 -3.58 -8.47
CA ALA A 253 -6.68 -3.03 -9.60
C ALA A 253 -8.01 -2.35 -9.22
N GLN A 254 -8.52 -2.58 -8.01
CA GLN A 254 -9.79 -2.03 -7.54
C GLN A 254 -9.61 -0.78 -6.70
N ARG A 255 -8.38 -0.41 -6.34
CA ARG A 255 -8.11 0.70 -5.42
C ARG A 255 -8.30 2.06 -6.11
N PRO A 256 -8.65 3.10 -5.34
CA PRO A 256 -8.61 4.48 -5.84
C PRO A 256 -7.23 4.86 -6.41
N CYS A 257 -7.21 5.74 -7.41
CA CYS A 257 -6.01 6.29 -8.06
C CYS A 257 -5.05 5.27 -8.69
N VAL A 258 -5.50 4.04 -8.95
CA VAL A 258 -4.72 3.07 -9.73
C VAL A 258 -4.96 3.42 -11.19
N ALA A 259 -3.88 3.63 -11.96
CA ALA A 259 -3.99 3.85 -13.38
C ALA A 259 -4.87 2.75 -13.98
N ARG A 260 -6.04 3.11 -14.51
CA ARG A 260 -6.79 2.20 -15.37
C ARG A 260 -5.89 1.90 -16.57
N PRO A 261 -5.84 0.66 -17.08
CA PRO A 261 -5.32 0.44 -18.42
C PRO A 261 -6.11 1.35 -19.34
N THR A 262 -5.47 2.41 -19.81
CA THR A 262 -6.09 3.44 -20.63
C THR A 262 -6.44 2.82 -21.97
N GLY A 263 -7.72 2.50 -22.15
CA GLY A 263 -8.35 2.75 -23.45
C GLY A 263 -8.24 4.25 -23.71
N THR A 264 -7.50 4.57 -24.76
CA THR A 264 -7.41 5.82 -25.53
C THR A 264 -8.24 7.01 -25.03
N GLY A 265 -7.57 8.14 -24.79
CA GLY A 265 -8.15 9.46 -25.11
C GLY A 265 -8.24 10.48 -23.99
N SER A 266 -7.50 11.57 -24.20
CA SER A 266 -7.90 12.95 -23.91
C SER A 266 -7.76 13.46 -22.48
N SER A 267 -6.52 13.84 -22.15
CA SER A 267 -6.20 14.84 -21.14
C SER A 267 -6.76 16.21 -21.57
N THR A 268 -7.83 16.66 -20.90
CA THR A 268 -8.16 18.08 -20.79
C THR A 268 -7.83 18.51 -19.37
N GLN A 269 -6.71 19.21 -19.18
CA GLN A 269 -6.45 19.96 -17.95
C GLN A 269 -7.33 21.22 -17.92
N PRO A 270 -7.98 21.56 -16.78
CA PRO A 270 -8.55 22.89 -16.60
C PRO A 270 -7.45 23.85 -16.13
N ALA A 271 -7.26 24.93 -16.89
CA ALA A 271 -6.46 26.08 -16.51
C ALA A 271 -7.21 26.89 -15.44
N THR A 272 -6.64 27.02 -14.23
CA THR A 272 -7.08 27.99 -13.25
C THR A 272 -6.29 29.28 -13.45
N GLY A 273 -6.94 30.27 -14.05
CA GLY A 273 -6.48 31.65 -14.04
C GLY A 273 -6.59 32.24 -12.63
N HIS A 274 -5.53 32.92 -12.19
CA HIS A 274 -5.61 33.91 -11.13
C HIS A 274 -5.37 35.28 -11.74
N THR A 275 -6.46 36.04 -11.78
CA THR A 275 -6.57 37.43 -12.19
C THR A 275 -5.87 38.32 -11.15
N ALA A 276 -4.83 39.03 -11.55
CA ALA A 276 -4.29 40.16 -10.80
C ALA A 276 -4.87 41.45 -11.42
N SER A 277 -5.83 42.06 -10.72
CA SER A 277 -6.36 43.39 -11.02
C SER A 277 -5.72 44.40 -10.08
N GLY A 278 -5.27 45.54 -10.61
CA GLY A 278 -4.98 46.73 -9.80
C GLY A 278 -3.89 47.66 -10.33
N GLN A 279 -4.03 48.21 -11.53
CA GLN A 279 -3.39 49.49 -11.90
C GLN A 279 -4.38 50.62 -11.63
N GLY A 280 -3.98 51.59 -10.82
CA GLY A 280 -4.61 52.89 -10.66
C GLY A 280 -3.54 53.97 -10.80
N ALA A 281 -3.59 54.70 -11.90
CA ALA A 281 -2.71 55.79 -12.26
C ALA A 281 -3.11 57.11 -11.57
N SER A 282 -2.12 57.93 -11.23
CA SER A 282 -2.12 59.42 -11.20
C SER A 282 -0.80 59.83 -10.53
N GLY A 283 0.05 60.76 -10.97
CA GLY A 283 -0.02 61.80 -11.98
C GLY A 283 1.01 62.87 -11.58
N SER A 284 1.70 63.46 -12.57
CA SER A 284 2.38 64.76 -12.57
C SER A 284 3.54 65.07 -11.60
N GLY A 285 4.62 65.66 -12.15
CA GLY A 285 5.51 66.54 -11.38
C GLY A 285 6.97 66.55 -11.80
N THR A 286 7.28 67.36 -12.81
CA THR A 286 8.61 67.85 -13.23
C THR A 286 9.56 68.25 -12.09
N ASN A 287 10.87 67.95 -12.20
CA ASN A 287 11.87 69.03 -12.38
C ASN A 287 13.27 68.52 -12.80
N VAL A 288 13.92 69.36 -13.58
CA VAL A 288 15.30 69.26 -14.09
C VAL A 288 16.19 70.17 -13.24
N SER A 289 17.36 69.70 -12.79
CA SER A 289 18.57 70.50 -12.49
C SER A 289 19.69 69.55 -12.03
N ALA A 290 20.73 69.28 -12.83
CA ALA A 290 21.99 70.05 -12.97
C ALA A 290 23.05 69.69 -11.91
N GLY A 291 24.24 69.27 -12.38
CA GLY A 291 25.49 69.27 -11.59
C GLY A 291 26.32 67.98 -11.69
N SER A 292 27.25 67.92 -12.66
CA SER A 292 28.45 67.06 -12.66
C SER A 292 29.59 67.75 -11.89
N PRO A 293 30.80 67.16 -11.79
CA PRO A 293 31.18 65.74 -11.74
C PRO A 293 31.58 65.26 -10.34
#